data_AF-A0A6I1K502-F1
#
_entry.id   AF-A0A6I1K502-F1
#
_cell.length_a   1.000
_cell.length_b   1.000
_cell.length_c   1.000
_cell.angle_alpha   90.00
_cell.angle_beta   90.00
_cell.angle_gamma   90.00
#
_symmetry.space_group_name_H-M   'P 1'
#
loop_
_entity.id
_entity.type
_entity.pdbx_description
1 polymer ?
#
loop_
_entity_poly.entity_id
_entity_poly.type
_entity_poly.pdbx_seq_one_letter_code
_entity_poly.pdbx_strand_id
1 'polypeptide(L)'
;MARRNIRMDMVLYWRVTLSGTIAFWRAVLLGALLITLGSLPRPAAAATLIYRTTFEGHEGYDTNLTLGGQNNWIQFGTGGNGLVNGFVPGAGQSAYIGFGAPTGTDEFLNVWRPVNLAPVPTNLSVVTFSVTMMVVDSNNGRQDDFRWSIYNTNGARLFSLDFDNSTTGINYGLDDGAGFTATGFQFTRGAVHELTITMNFPRNRWQASRDGTVLTAPLPITTTNAALNLGDIDAVWAIRTPGSAGNNYLVFDNFQIAGEPRVTVPALVSATRQSDGHLRLTVQAEQAARNAIEVSTNLTTWSGVVTNSALDGLFDVLDSAPLTLPRRFYRVRLAEP
;
A
#
# COMPACT_ATOMS: atom_id res chain seq x y z
N MET A 1 -8.06 67.03 13.30
CA MET A 1 -9.42 67.47 13.70
C MET A 1 -10.30 67.58 12.45
N ALA A 2 -11.49 66.96 12.52
CA ALA A 2 -12.73 67.25 11.77
C ALA A 2 -12.79 67.09 10.22
N ARG A 3 -13.49 66.00 9.87
CA ARG A 3 -14.27 65.64 8.66
C ARG A 3 -14.85 66.79 7.81
N ARG A 4 -15.01 66.53 6.50
CA ARG A 4 -16.30 66.71 5.78
C ARG A 4 -16.35 65.90 4.47
N ASN A 5 -17.37 65.05 4.36
CA ASN A 5 -17.83 64.37 3.14
C ASN A 5 -18.65 65.34 2.28
N ILE A 6 -18.54 65.28 0.95
CA ILE A 6 -19.65 65.60 0.03
C ILE A 6 -19.58 64.64 -1.18
N ARG A 7 -20.72 63.97 -1.44
CA ARG A 7 -21.00 63.14 -2.61
C ARG A 7 -21.17 63.99 -3.87
N MET A 8 -20.74 63.49 -5.01
CA MET A 8 -21.14 63.99 -6.33
C MET A 8 -22.00 62.93 -7.03
N ASP A 9 -23.28 63.22 -7.17
CA ASP A 9 -24.13 62.62 -8.19
C ASP A 9 -23.97 63.45 -9.47
N MET A 10 -23.67 62.81 -10.59
CA MET A 10 -23.77 63.45 -11.90
C MET A 10 -24.49 62.50 -12.87
N VAL A 11 -25.71 62.89 -13.19
CA VAL A 11 -26.54 62.33 -14.26
C VAL A 11 -26.17 63.06 -15.55
N LEU A 12 -25.81 62.33 -16.61
CA LEU A 12 -25.80 62.88 -17.96
C LEU A 12 -26.51 61.91 -18.92
N TYR A 13 -27.59 62.40 -19.51
CA TYR A 13 -28.40 61.74 -20.52
C TYR A 13 -27.75 61.88 -21.91
N TRP A 14 -27.75 60.80 -22.69
CA TRP A 14 -27.74 60.90 -24.16
C TRP A 14 -28.81 59.98 -24.75
N ARG A 15 -29.73 60.59 -25.50
CA ARG A 15 -30.76 59.94 -26.32
C ARG A 15 -30.11 59.17 -27.46
N VAL A 16 -30.50 57.91 -27.62
CA VAL A 16 -30.38 57.18 -28.89
C VAL A 16 -31.78 56.82 -29.35
N THR A 17 -32.16 57.30 -30.52
CA THR A 17 -33.38 56.97 -31.25
C THR A 17 -33.31 55.52 -31.71
N LEU A 18 -34.14 54.65 -31.12
CA LEU A 18 -34.35 53.28 -31.58
C LEU A 18 -35.51 53.26 -32.57
N SER A 19 -35.20 52.94 -33.82
CA SER A 19 -36.19 52.43 -34.78
C SER A 19 -35.95 50.93 -34.95
N GLY A 20 -37.02 50.16 -34.93
CA GLY A 20 -37.02 48.77 -35.40
C GLY A 20 -36.52 47.71 -34.42
N THR A 21 -37.48 47.16 -33.68
CA THR A 21 -37.69 45.72 -33.45
C THR A 21 -36.56 44.85 -32.85
N ILE A 22 -36.98 44.08 -31.83
CA ILE A 22 -36.33 42.91 -31.21
C ILE A 22 -35.45 43.25 -29.99
N ALA A 23 -36.15 43.71 -28.94
CA ALA A 23 -35.80 43.38 -27.58
C ALA A 23 -35.96 41.85 -27.40
N PHE A 24 -34.87 41.09 -27.38
CA PHE A 24 -34.79 39.76 -26.72
C PHE A 24 -33.37 39.15 -26.69
N TRP A 25 -32.29 39.94 -26.55
CA TRP A 25 -30.94 39.37 -26.46
C TRP A 25 -30.00 40.16 -25.55
N ARG A 26 -30.28 40.27 -24.24
CA ARG A 26 -29.26 40.71 -23.25
C ARG A 26 -29.43 40.07 -21.85
N ALA A 27 -29.82 38.79 -21.79
CA ALA A 27 -29.87 38.03 -20.54
C ALA A 27 -29.28 36.61 -20.62
N VAL A 28 -28.40 36.33 -21.58
CA VAL A 28 -27.79 34.97 -21.74
C VAL A 28 -26.25 34.97 -21.68
N LEU A 29 -25.58 36.13 -21.67
CA LEU A 29 -24.11 36.19 -21.66
C LEU A 29 -23.49 36.36 -20.25
N LEU A 30 -24.16 35.87 -19.21
CA LEU A 30 -23.62 35.74 -17.85
C LEU A 30 -23.99 34.40 -17.17
N GLY A 31 -24.35 33.39 -17.97
CA GLY A 31 -24.79 32.07 -17.51
C GLY A 31 -24.08 30.88 -18.17
N ALA A 32 -22.91 31.09 -18.80
CA ALA A 32 -22.17 30.03 -19.50
C ALA A 32 -20.66 30.00 -19.14
N LEU A 33 -20.27 30.56 -17.99
CA LEU A 33 -18.89 30.51 -17.49
C LEU A 33 -18.78 30.09 -16.01
N LEU A 34 -19.70 29.24 -15.55
CA LEU A 34 -19.61 28.57 -14.26
C LEU A 34 -20.27 27.18 -14.41
N ILE A 35 -19.56 26.19 -14.96
CA ILE A 35 -19.87 24.75 -14.78
C ILE A 35 -18.68 23.81 -15.08
N THR A 36 -17.48 24.27 -15.46
CA THR A 36 -16.34 23.36 -15.73
C THR A 36 -15.15 23.48 -14.78
N LEU A 37 -15.31 24.11 -13.61
CA LEU A 37 -14.27 24.16 -12.57
C LEU A 37 -14.32 22.98 -11.57
N GLY A 38 -15.14 21.95 -11.81
CA GLY A 38 -15.41 20.87 -10.86
C GLY A 38 -14.64 19.56 -11.06
N SER A 39 -13.84 19.40 -12.11
CA SER A 39 -13.25 18.10 -12.44
C SER A 39 -11.90 18.22 -13.15
N LEU A 40 -11.00 19.01 -12.59
CA LEU A 40 -9.58 18.73 -12.85
C LEU A 40 -9.23 17.47 -12.03
N PRO A 41 -8.59 16.45 -12.63
CA PRO A 41 -8.13 15.30 -11.88
C PRO A 41 -7.25 15.81 -10.74
N ARG A 42 -7.71 15.61 -9.51
CA ARG A 42 -6.91 15.94 -8.34
C ARG A 42 -5.73 14.97 -8.38
N PRO A 43 -4.48 15.43 -8.44
CA PRO A 43 -3.35 14.50 -8.37
C PRO A 43 -3.53 13.67 -7.10
N ALA A 44 -3.33 12.36 -7.21
CA ALA A 44 -3.27 11.50 -6.05
C ALA A 44 -2.29 12.14 -5.05
N ALA A 45 -2.69 12.23 -3.78
CA ALA A 45 -1.79 12.74 -2.76
C ALA A 45 -0.53 11.87 -2.75
N ALA A 46 0.64 12.47 -2.90
CA ALA A 46 1.89 11.74 -2.92
C ALA A 46 2.09 11.01 -1.58
N ALA A 47 2.60 9.78 -1.64
CA ALA A 47 2.93 9.01 -0.45
C ALA A 47 3.93 9.79 0.44
N THR A 48 3.67 9.79 1.74
CA THR A 48 4.55 10.33 2.77
C THR A 48 5.49 9.24 3.24
N LEU A 49 6.79 9.43 3.04
CA LEU A 49 7.81 8.53 3.57
C LEU A 49 7.84 8.62 5.10
N ILE A 50 7.62 7.49 5.77
CA ILE A 50 7.67 7.39 7.25
C ILE A 50 9.07 6.96 7.70
N TYR A 51 9.62 5.95 7.04
CA TYR A 51 10.97 5.47 7.30
C TYR A 51 11.53 4.76 6.09
N ARG A 52 12.84 4.88 5.88
CA ARG A 52 13.59 4.02 4.96
C ARG A 52 15.00 3.77 5.48
N THR A 53 15.60 2.67 5.05
CA THR A 53 17.02 2.40 5.19
C THR A 53 17.49 1.44 4.10
N THR A 54 18.73 1.61 3.67
CA THR A 54 19.49 0.66 2.83
C THR A 54 20.61 0.00 3.64
N PHE A 55 20.59 0.17 4.96
CA PHE A 55 21.56 -0.37 5.92
C PHE A 55 23.02 0.02 5.65
N GLU A 56 23.24 1.14 4.95
CA GLU A 56 24.57 1.53 4.52
C GLU A 56 25.37 2.22 5.61
N GLY A 57 26.69 2.14 5.51
CA GLY A 57 27.59 2.70 6.53
C GLY A 57 27.45 4.23 6.65
N HIS A 58 27.11 4.90 5.55
CA HIS A 58 26.83 6.33 5.55
C HIS A 58 25.49 6.69 6.22
N GLU A 59 24.60 5.72 6.44
CA GLU A 59 23.39 5.85 7.26
C GLU A 59 23.67 5.56 8.75
N GLY A 60 24.93 5.29 9.11
CA GLY A 60 25.38 5.09 10.50
C GLY A 60 25.42 3.63 10.96
N TYR A 61 25.40 2.70 10.01
CA TYR A 61 25.45 1.27 10.28
C TYR A 61 26.89 0.73 10.30
N ASP A 62 27.19 -0.20 11.22
CA ASP A 62 28.48 -0.87 11.36
C ASP A 62 28.31 -2.39 11.26
N THR A 63 29.02 -3.00 10.32
CA THR A 63 29.01 -4.46 10.08
C THR A 63 29.62 -5.27 11.22
N ASN A 64 30.32 -4.64 12.17
CA ASN A 64 30.91 -5.31 13.33
C ASN A 64 29.94 -5.40 14.52
N LEU A 65 28.76 -4.79 14.42
CA LEU A 65 27.76 -4.74 15.48
C LEU A 65 26.50 -5.51 15.08
N THR A 66 25.74 -5.98 16.08
CA THR A 66 24.39 -6.51 15.87
C THR A 66 23.47 -5.43 15.32
N LEU A 67 22.47 -5.79 14.51
CA LEU A 67 21.49 -4.82 14.02
C LEU A 67 20.68 -4.26 15.19
N GLY A 68 20.23 -5.14 16.10
CA GLY A 68 19.68 -4.72 17.38
C GLY A 68 20.69 -3.88 18.15
N GLY A 69 20.28 -2.67 18.54
CA GLY A 69 21.13 -1.67 19.20
C GLY A 69 21.64 -0.57 18.27
N GLN A 70 21.50 -0.68 16.95
CA GLN A 70 21.91 0.35 15.99
C GLN A 70 20.71 1.14 15.47
N ASN A 71 20.83 2.48 15.36
CA ASN A 71 19.83 3.32 14.68
C ASN A 71 18.36 3.09 15.10
N ASN A 72 18.15 2.84 16.40
CA ASN A 72 16.86 2.50 17.05
C ASN A 72 16.26 1.15 16.64
N TRP A 73 17.03 0.28 15.99
CA TRP A 73 16.66 -1.12 15.86
C TRP A 73 16.79 -1.80 17.23
N ILE A 74 15.75 -2.55 17.59
CA ILE A 74 15.60 -3.27 18.85
C ILE A 74 15.52 -4.76 18.49
N GLN A 75 15.94 -5.61 19.41
CA GLN A 75 15.79 -7.05 19.28
C GLN A 75 15.12 -7.65 20.52
N PHE A 76 14.45 -8.78 20.32
CA PHE A 76 13.93 -9.65 21.36
C PHE A 76 14.32 -11.09 21.03
N GLY A 77 14.72 -11.84 22.07
CA GLY A 77 15.33 -13.16 21.90
C GLY A 77 16.83 -13.05 21.58
N THR A 78 17.44 -14.22 21.42
CA THR A 78 18.86 -14.36 21.07
C THR A 78 19.02 -14.94 19.67
N GLY A 79 20.25 -14.95 19.15
CA GLY A 79 20.55 -15.43 17.80
C GLY A 79 21.20 -14.35 16.94
N GLY A 80 21.69 -14.77 15.78
CA GLY A 80 22.44 -13.91 14.89
C GLY A 80 21.53 -12.86 14.24
N ASN A 81 21.96 -11.60 14.37
CA ASN A 81 21.44 -10.48 13.60
C ASN A 81 22.58 -9.48 13.38
N GLY A 82 22.54 -8.74 12.28
CA GLY A 82 23.64 -7.85 11.91
C GLY A 82 23.52 -7.43 10.46
N LEU A 83 24.68 -7.12 9.86
CA LEU A 83 24.78 -6.67 8.48
C LEU A 83 25.79 -7.53 7.71
N VAL A 84 25.54 -7.71 6.43
CA VAL A 84 26.38 -8.46 5.49
C VAL A 84 26.59 -7.64 4.22
N ASN A 85 27.68 -7.91 3.49
CA ASN A 85 28.04 -7.17 2.28
C ASN A 85 27.83 -8.03 1.01
N GLY A 86 27.16 -7.47 0.01
CA GLY A 86 27.07 -8.07 -1.33
C GLY A 86 26.16 -9.30 -1.44
N PHE A 87 25.26 -9.51 -0.48
CA PHE A 87 24.31 -10.62 -0.50
C PHE A 87 23.10 -10.34 -1.41
N VAL A 88 22.70 -9.07 -1.53
CA VAL A 88 21.71 -8.62 -2.51
C VAL A 88 22.45 -8.04 -3.72
N PRO A 89 22.27 -8.57 -4.94
CA PRO A 89 22.97 -8.08 -6.12
C PRO A 89 22.70 -6.58 -6.37
N GLY A 90 23.76 -5.80 -6.49
CA GLY A 90 23.67 -4.36 -6.70
C GLY A 90 23.50 -3.53 -5.41
N ALA A 91 23.28 -4.16 -4.26
CA ALA A 91 23.34 -3.51 -2.96
C ALA A 91 24.77 -3.52 -2.40
N GLY A 92 25.06 -2.60 -1.46
CA GLY A 92 26.27 -2.62 -0.66
C GLY A 92 26.07 -3.52 0.56
N GLN A 93 25.61 -2.90 1.65
CA GLN A 93 25.25 -3.58 2.90
C GLN A 93 23.78 -4.02 2.89
N SER A 94 23.49 -5.15 3.52
CA SER A 94 22.12 -5.59 3.78
C SER A 94 22.01 -6.15 5.19
N ALA A 95 20.85 -6.01 5.82
CA ALA A 95 20.58 -6.56 7.13
C ALA A 95 20.32 -8.06 7.09
N TYR A 96 20.53 -8.75 8.21
CA TYR A 96 20.14 -10.14 8.36
C TYR A 96 19.62 -10.49 9.75
N ILE A 97 18.84 -11.57 9.79
CA ILE A 97 18.61 -12.43 10.97
C ILE A 97 18.87 -13.89 10.59
N GLY A 98 19.44 -14.70 11.48
CA GLY A 98 19.87 -16.05 11.16
C GLY A 98 21.36 -16.29 11.40
N PHE A 99 21.94 -17.25 10.66
CA PHE A 99 23.33 -17.74 10.76
C PHE A 99 23.66 -18.40 12.10
N GLY A 100 23.72 -17.61 13.17
CA GLY A 100 24.03 -18.07 14.51
C GLY A 100 22.75 -18.44 15.25
N ALA A 101 22.56 -19.72 15.55
CA ALA A 101 21.41 -20.20 16.31
C ALA A 101 21.17 -19.38 17.59
N PRO A 102 19.90 -19.15 17.99
CA PRO A 102 19.57 -18.65 19.31
C PRO A 102 20.17 -19.52 20.42
N THR A 103 20.48 -18.91 21.55
CA THR A 103 20.93 -19.62 22.74
C THR A 103 19.76 -20.27 23.47
N GLY A 104 20.01 -21.40 24.13
CA GLY A 104 18.99 -22.07 24.94
C GLY A 104 17.82 -22.60 24.12
N THR A 105 16.59 -22.31 24.57
CA THR A 105 15.34 -22.79 23.97
C THR A 105 14.48 -21.65 23.44
N ASP A 106 15.10 -20.56 23.00
CA ASP A 106 14.36 -19.44 22.39
C ASP A 106 13.57 -19.95 21.17
N GLU A 107 12.29 -19.59 21.13
CA GLU A 107 11.39 -19.94 20.03
C GLU A 107 11.46 -18.91 18.89
N PHE A 108 11.89 -17.68 19.20
CA PHE A 108 11.91 -16.56 18.26
C PHE A 108 13.10 -15.64 18.49
N LEU A 109 13.63 -15.11 17.39
CA LEU A 109 14.37 -13.85 17.36
C LEU A 109 13.55 -12.84 16.57
N ASN A 110 13.25 -11.69 17.18
CA ASN A 110 12.61 -10.56 16.51
C ASN A 110 13.61 -9.42 16.43
N VAL A 111 13.68 -8.76 15.27
CA VAL A 111 14.43 -7.52 15.09
C VAL A 111 13.55 -6.51 14.36
N TRP A 112 13.39 -5.33 14.94
CA TRP A 112 12.48 -4.31 14.44
C TRP A 112 12.96 -2.90 14.77
N ARG A 113 12.36 -1.91 14.12
CA ARG A 113 12.51 -0.50 14.49
C ARG A 113 11.14 0.06 14.84
N PRO A 114 10.94 0.67 16.02
CA PRO A 114 9.66 1.28 16.37
C PRO A 114 9.21 2.33 15.33
N VAL A 115 7.95 2.24 14.92
CA VAL A 115 7.27 3.17 14.01
C VAL A 115 6.37 4.11 14.80
N ASN A 116 5.56 3.57 15.71
CA ASN A 116 4.62 4.30 16.56
C ASN A 116 3.69 5.26 15.79
N LEU A 117 3.14 4.78 14.68
CA LEU A 117 2.20 5.54 13.86
C LEU A 117 0.77 5.29 14.33
N ALA A 118 0.04 6.37 14.60
CA ALA A 118 -1.42 6.37 14.70
C ALA A 118 -2.00 6.85 13.35
N PRO A 119 -2.51 5.95 12.48
CA PRO A 119 -3.03 6.30 11.14
C PRO A 119 -4.25 7.22 11.15
N VAL A 120 -4.90 7.33 12.31
CA VAL A 120 -5.97 8.28 12.64
C VAL A 120 -5.46 9.09 13.84
N PRO A 121 -5.23 10.42 13.74
CA PRO A 121 -5.75 11.39 12.77
C PRO A 121 -4.78 11.80 11.64
N THR A 122 -3.70 11.07 11.40
CA THR A 122 -2.58 11.55 10.56
C THR A 122 -2.87 11.68 9.04
N ASN A 123 -4.09 11.40 8.55
CA ASN A 123 -4.41 11.27 7.11
C ASN A 123 -3.49 10.26 6.36
N LEU A 124 -2.66 9.49 7.07
CA LEU A 124 -1.82 8.40 6.55
C LEU A 124 -2.52 7.07 6.80
N SER A 125 -3.73 6.97 6.25
CA SER A 125 -4.67 5.91 6.61
C SER A 125 -4.41 4.59 5.89
N VAL A 126 -3.66 4.63 4.78
CA VAL A 126 -3.11 3.44 4.13
C VAL A 126 -1.60 3.46 4.31
N VAL A 127 -1.03 2.36 4.79
CA VAL A 127 0.42 2.22 4.98
C VAL A 127 0.93 1.09 4.11
N THR A 128 2.01 1.35 3.39
CA THR A 128 2.71 0.37 2.57
C THR A 128 4.08 0.12 3.18
N PHE A 129 4.36 -1.15 3.46
CA PHE A 129 5.67 -1.67 3.80
C PHE A 129 6.25 -2.35 2.57
N SER A 130 7.50 -2.04 2.22
CA SER A 130 8.24 -2.72 1.15
C SER A 130 9.66 -3.08 1.60
N VAL A 131 10.16 -4.22 1.13
CA VAL A 131 11.49 -4.72 1.46
C VAL A 131 12.01 -5.66 0.37
N THR A 132 13.29 -5.54 0.04
CA THR A 132 14.02 -6.54 -0.73
C THR A 132 14.46 -7.63 0.22
N MET A 133 14.19 -8.90 -0.05
CA MET A 133 14.53 -9.99 0.87
C MET A 133 14.96 -11.27 0.19
N MET A 134 15.73 -12.09 0.91
CA MET A 134 16.18 -13.40 0.48
C MET A 134 16.23 -14.35 1.69
N VAL A 135 15.55 -15.49 1.58
CA VAL A 135 15.63 -16.57 2.57
C VAL A 135 16.59 -17.63 2.06
N VAL A 136 17.64 -17.93 2.82
CA VAL A 136 18.64 -18.96 2.48
C VAL A 136 18.49 -20.15 3.40
N ASP A 137 18.54 -21.34 2.81
CA ASP A 137 18.35 -22.61 3.52
C ASP A 137 19.51 -22.95 4.45
N SER A 138 19.23 -23.85 5.38
CA SER A 138 20.27 -24.41 6.22
C SER A 138 21.05 -25.50 5.48
N ASN A 139 22.33 -25.65 5.85
CA ASN A 139 23.16 -26.74 5.32
C ASN A 139 23.27 -27.93 6.30
N ASN A 140 22.56 -27.87 7.43
CA ASN A 140 22.57 -28.87 8.49
C ASN A 140 21.24 -29.66 8.61
N GLY A 141 20.32 -29.47 7.65
CA GLY A 141 19.05 -30.19 7.59
C GLY A 141 18.01 -29.77 8.61
N ARG A 142 18.22 -28.64 9.30
CA ARG A 142 17.28 -28.07 10.28
C ARG A 142 16.72 -26.77 9.68
N GLN A 143 15.48 -26.77 9.22
CA GLN A 143 14.86 -25.58 8.64
C GLN A 143 13.97 -24.88 9.66
N ASP A 144 14.27 -23.61 9.91
CA ASP A 144 13.41 -22.70 10.65
C ASP A 144 12.73 -21.71 9.70
N ASP A 145 11.68 -21.05 10.16
CA ASP A 145 10.86 -20.18 9.32
C ASP A 145 11.24 -18.71 9.52
N PHE A 146 10.94 -17.88 8.52
CA PHE A 146 11.12 -16.44 8.60
C PHE A 146 9.80 -15.71 8.39
N ARG A 147 9.56 -14.65 9.15
CA ARG A 147 8.30 -13.92 9.09
C ARG A 147 8.50 -12.43 9.06
N TRP A 148 7.54 -11.76 8.43
CA TRP A 148 7.25 -10.36 8.68
C TRP A 148 6.00 -10.29 9.55
N SER A 149 6.17 -9.84 10.80
CA SER A 149 5.06 -9.76 11.75
C SER A 149 4.74 -8.31 12.07
N ILE A 150 3.46 -7.97 12.03
CA ILE A 150 2.97 -6.60 12.19
C ILE A 150 2.32 -6.49 13.56
N TYR A 151 2.70 -5.49 14.34
CA TYR A 151 2.11 -5.24 15.66
C TYR A 151 1.54 -3.83 15.76
N ASN A 152 0.60 -3.66 16.67
CA ASN A 152 0.08 -2.36 17.06
C ASN A 152 0.94 -1.71 18.16
N THR A 153 0.67 -0.46 18.51
CA THR A 153 1.43 0.30 19.51
C THR A 153 1.32 -0.25 20.95
N ASN A 154 0.43 -1.20 21.18
CA ASN A 154 0.29 -1.90 22.47
C ASN A 154 1.09 -3.20 22.50
N GLY A 155 1.84 -3.52 21.44
CA GLY A 155 2.57 -4.78 21.29
C GLY A 155 1.68 -5.99 20.96
N ALA A 156 0.42 -5.77 20.56
CA ALA A 156 -0.43 -6.86 20.10
C ALA A 156 -0.10 -7.19 18.64
N ARG A 157 0.21 -8.46 18.37
CA ARG A 157 0.41 -8.97 17.00
C ARG A 157 -0.92 -8.90 16.24
N LEU A 158 -0.92 -8.20 15.12
CA LEU A 158 -2.08 -8.04 14.24
C LEU A 158 -2.14 -9.20 13.23
N PHE A 159 -1.08 -9.39 12.46
CA PHE A 159 -0.94 -10.51 11.53
C PHE A 159 0.53 -10.78 11.22
N SER A 160 0.80 -11.91 10.57
CA SER A 160 2.14 -12.30 10.10
C SER A 160 2.07 -12.87 8.70
N LEU A 161 3.07 -12.57 7.88
CA LEU A 161 3.37 -13.30 6.65
C LEU A 161 4.59 -14.19 6.91
N ASP A 162 4.47 -15.47 6.63
CA ASP A 162 5.43 -16.52 6.99
C ASP A 162 5.99 -17.18 5.72
N PHE A 163 7.31 -17.34 5.70
CA PHE A 163 8.09 -18.01 4.68
C PHE A 163 8.58 -19.32 5.30
N ASP A 164 7.81 -20.38 5.08
CA ASP A 164 8.09 -21.72 5.60
C ASP A 164 9.31 -22.27 4.86
N ASN A 165 10.45 -22.25 5.53
CA ASN A 165 11.70 -22.65 4.89
C ASN A 165 11.82 -24.16 4.78
N SER A 166 10.93 -24.96 5.37
CA SER A 166 10.90 -26.42 5.13
C SER A 166 10.17 -26.77 3.83
N THR A 167 9.05 -26.08 3.55
CA THR A 167 8.17 -26.40 2.41
C THR A 167 8.29 -25.43 1.23
N THR A 168 8.96 -24.28 1.41
CA THR A 168 8.96 -23.10 0.54
C THR A 168 7.62 -22.39 0.40
N GLY A 169 6.60 -22.83 1.14
CA GLY A 169 5.27 -22.21 1.14
C GLY A 169 5.31 -20.81 1.76
N ILE A 170 4.50 -19.91 1.20
CA ILE A 170 4.19 -18.64 1.85
C ILE A 170 2.83 -18.78 2.53
N ASN A 171 2.79 -18.50 3.82
CA ASN A 171 1.61 -18.60 4.65
C ASN A 171 1.28 -17.24 5.29
N TYR A 172 0.06 -17.09 5.79
CA TYR A 172 -0.32 -15.96 6.64
C TYR A 172 -0.96 -16.45 7.93
N GLY A 173 -0.76 -15.71 9.01
CA GLY A 173 -1.39 -15.99 10.31
C GLY A 173 -2.09 -14.75 10.83
N LEU A 174 -3.40 -14.86 11.10
CA LEU A 174 -4.20 -13.81 11.72
C LEU A 174 -4.15 -13.92 13.25
N ASP A 175 -4.63 -12.91 13.97
CA ASP A 175 -4.72 -12.86 15.44
C ASP A 175 -5.89 -13.66 16.02
N ASP A 176 -6.51 -14.56 15.24
CA ASP A 176 -7.62 -15.41 15.67
C ASP A 176 -7.20 -16.71 16.39
N GLY A 177 -5.90 -17.00 16.44
CA GLY A 177 -5.37 -18.23 17.04
C GLY A 177 -5.56 -19.48 16.19
N ALA A 178 -5.99 -19.35 14.92
CA ALA A 178 -6.21 -20.49 14.01
C ALA A 178 -4.90 -21.06 13.41
N GLY A 179 -3.76 -20.42 13.68
CA GLY A 179 -2.47 -20.79 13.09
C GLY A 179 -2.26 -20.20 11.70
N PHE A 180 -1.41 -20.85 10.91
CA PHE A 180 -1.04 -20.38 9.57
C PHE A 180 -1.92 -20.99 8.48
N THR A 181 -2.35 -20.15 7.53
CA THR A 181 -3.08 -20.53 6.33
C THR A 181 -2.20 -20.34 5.11
N ALA A 182 -2.14 -21.35 4.23
CA ALA A 182 -1.37 -21.28 3.00
C ALA A 182 -1.96 -20.25 2.03
N THR A 183 -1.09 -19.44 1.42
CA THR A 183 -1.47 -18.54 0.32
C THR A 183 -1.63 -19.28 -1.02
N GLY A 184 -1.06 -20.49 -1.12
CA GLY A 184 -0.92 -21.24 -2.37
C GLY A 184 0.31 -20.85 -3.20
N PHE A 185 1.08 -19.86 -2.75
CA PHE A 185 2.32 -19.43 -3.39
C PHE A 185 3.56 -19.99 -2.68
N GLN A 186 4.66 -20.11 -3.43
CA GLN A 186 5.96 -20.56 -2.93
C GLN A 186 7.03 -19.53 -3.26
N PHE A 187 8.07 -19.40 -2.43
CA PHE A 187 9.26 -18.61 -2.70
C PHE A 187 10.43 -19.49 -3.16
N THR A 188 11.47 -18.88 -3.74
CA THR A 188 12.70 -19.62 -4.10
C THR A 188 13.78 -19.30 -3.08
N ARG A 189 14.31 -20.33 -2.40
CA ARG A 189 15.42 -20.15 -1.45
C ARG A 189 16.65 -19.59 -2.18
N GLY A 190 17.32 -18.62 -1.59
CA GLY A 190 18.48 -17.94 -2.18
C GLY A 190 18.17 -17.02 -3.35
N ALA A 191 16.89 -16.86 -3.74
CA ALA A 191 16.49 -15.82 -4.67
C ALA A 191 16.14 -14.53 -3.92
N VAL A 192 16.46 -13.40 -4.55
CA VAL A 192 16.04 -12.09 -4.08
C VAL A 192 14.61 -11.83 -4.55
N HIS A 193 13.78 -11.38 -3.63
CA HIS A 193 12.37 -11.08 -3.85
C HIS A 193 12.04 -9.68 -3.36
N GLU A 194 11.14 -8.99 -4.07
CA GLU A 194 10.53 -7.76 -3.60
C GLU A 194 9.22 -8.08 -2.90
N LEU A 195 9.13 -7.82 -1.60
CA LEU A 195 7.91 -7.97 -0.83
C LEU A 195 7.26 -6.61 -0.59
N THR A 196 5.94 -6.54 -0.82
CA THR A 196 5.11 -5.37 -0.49
C THR A 196 3.91 -5.83 0.33
N ILE A 197 3.62 -5.12 1.42
CA ILE A 197 2.42 -5.29 2.27
C ILE A 197 1.72 -3.94 2.38
N THR A 198 0.47 -3.89 1.92
CA THR A 198 -0.39 -2.71 2.01
C THR A 198 -1.43 -2.92 3.11
N MET A 199 -1.58 -1.94 4.00
CA MET A 199 -2.48 -1.96 5.16
C MET A 199 -3.41 -0.76 5.12
N ASN A 200 -4.68 -1.00 4.83
CA ASN A 200 -5.76 -0.02 4.90
C ASN A 200 -6.41 -0.09 6.29
N PHE A 201 -5.94 0.76 7.21
CA PHE A 201 -6.38 0.78 8.60
C PHE A 201 -7.88 1.09 8.76
N PRO A 202 -8.48 2.10 8.07
CA PRO A 202 -9.92 2.36 8.16
C PRO A 202 -10.81 1.21 7.73
N ARG A 203 -10.34 0.34 6.83
CA ARG A 203 -11.08 -0.86 6.41
C ARG A 203 -10.77 -2.10 7.23
N ASN A 204 -9.78 -2.03 8.12
CA ASN A 204 -9.21 -3.20 8.75
C ASN A 204 -8.85 -4.24 7.67
N ARG A 205 -8.07 -3.85 6.65
CA ARG A 205 -7.67 -4.75 5.57
C ARG A 205 -6.19 -4.64 5.23
N TRP A 206 -5.55 -5.77 4.98
CA TRP A 206 -4.21 -5.82 4.41
C TRP A 206 -4.18 -6.76 3.20
N GLN A 207 -3.15 -6.58 2.37
CA GLN A 207 -2.86 -7.43 1.24
C GLN A 207 -1.35 -7.45 1.00
N ALA A 208 -0.80 -8.59 0.58
CA ALA A 208 0.60 -8.71 0.24
C ALA A 208 0.82 -9.08 -1.23
N SER A 209 1.97 -8.69 -1.77
CA SER A 209 2.48 -9.13 -3.06
C SER A 209 3.96 -9.41 -3.00
N ARG A 210 4.42 -10.38 -3.80
CA ARG A 210 5.83 -10.66 -4.00
C ARG A 210 6.16 -10.55 -5.49
N ASP A 211 7.20 -9.79 -5.83
CA ASP A 211 7.63 -9.55 -7.22
C ASP A 211 6.45 -9.04 -8.09
N GLY A 212 5.59 -8.19 -7.51
CA GLY A 212 4.36 -7.69 -8.12
C GLY A 212 3.20 -8.70 -8.19
N THR A 213 3.41 -9.97 -7.83
CA THR A 213 2.36 -11.00 -7.79
C THR A 213 1.60 -10.94 -6.46
N VAL A 214 0.30 -10.67 -6.51
CA VAL A 214 -0.60 -10.68 -5.33
C VAL A 214 -0.59 -12.07 -4.68
N LEU A 215 -0.31 -12.12 -3.37
CA LEU A 215 -0.27 -13.36 -2.59
C LEU A 215 -1.60 -13.69 -1.92
N THR A 216 -2.39 -12.67 -1.56
CA THR A 216 -3.62 -12.84 -0.78
C THR A 216 -4.77 -12.06 -1.40
N ALA A 217 -6.01 -12.48 -1.14
CA ALA A 217 -7.11 -11.52 -1.17
C ALA A 217 -6.92 -10.47 -0.06
N PRO A 218 -7.69 -9.37 -0.07
CA PRO A 218 -7.73 -8.47 1.09
C PRO A 218 -8.22 -9.21 2.36
N LEU A 219 -7.35 -9.31 3.36
CA LEU A 219 -7.55 -10.02 4.63
C LEU A 219 -7.68 -9.02 5.80
N PRO A 220 -8.31 -9.37 6.93
CA PRO A 220 -8.39 -8.46 8.07
C PRO A 220 -7.02 -8.18 8.70
N ILE A 221 -6.75 -6.93 9.10
CA ILE A 221 -5.55 -6.58 9.90
C ILE A 221 -5.67 -7.19 11.30
N THR A 222 -6.88 -7.18 11.88
CA THR A 222 -7.21 -7.83 13.14
C THR A 222 -8.60 -8.46 13.06
N THR A 223 -8.77 -9.63 13.67
CA THR A 223 -10.05 -10.32 13.88
C THR A 223 -10.56 -10.14 15.31
N THR A 224 -9.71 -9.67 16.22
CA THR A 224 -10.00 -9.53 17.67
C THR A 224 -10.41 -8.13 18.09
N ASN A 225 -10.53 -7.19 17.14
CA ASN A 225 -10.73 -5.76 17.39
C ASN A 225 -9.56 -5.12 18.17
N ALA A 226 -8.35 -5.61 17.96
CA ALA A 226 -7.15 -4.93 18.45
C ALA A 226 -7.06 -3.50 17.89
N ALA A 227 -6.34 -2.63 18.59
CA ALA A 227 -6.18 -1.24 18.14
C ALA A 227 -5.56 -1.19 16.73
N LEU A 228 -6.23 -0.49 15.81
CA LEU A 228 -5.82 -0.32 14.42
C LEU A 228 -4.83 0.85 14.30
N ASN A 229 -3.61 0.61 14.75
CA ASN A 229 -2.46 1.48 14.57
C ASN A 229 -1.20 0.63 14.32
N LEU A 230 -0.09 1.26 13.94
CA LEU A 230 1.15 0.56 13.59
C LEU A 230 2.23 0.86 14.65
N GLY A 231 2.54 -0.15 15.46
CA GLY A 231 3.65 -0.11 16.41
C GLY A 231 4.97 -0.32 15.69
N ASP A 232 5.12 -1.48 15.07
CA ASP A 232 6.31 -1.94 14.37
C ASP A 232 6.02 -3.07 13.38
N ILE A 233 7.06 -3.37 12.59
CA ILE A 233 7.10 -4.46 11.60
C ILE A 233 8.41 -5.22 11.87
N ASP A 234 8.27 -6.46 12.32
CA ASP A 234 9.36 -7.26 12.81
C ASP A 234 9.85 -8.22 11.71
N ALA A 235 11.16 -8.25 11.50
CA ALA A 235 11.82 -9.40 10.91
C ALA A 235 11.94 -10.48 12.00
N VAL A 236 11.31 -11.64 11.79
CA VAL A 236 11.23 -12.71 12.78
C VAL A 236 11.90 -13.98 12.24
N TRP A 237 12.80 -14.56 13.03
CA TRP A 237 13.28 -15.92 12.83
C TRP A 237 12.54 -16.81 13.82
N ALA A 238 11.67 -17.66 13.31
CA ALA A 238 10.82 -18.55 14.08
C ALA A 238 11.42 -19.96 14.09
N ILE A 239 11.92 -20.37 15.25
CA ILE A 239 12.64 -21.63 15.42
C ILE A 239 11.65 -22.79 15.43
N ARG A 240 11.80 -23.69 14.46
CA ARG A 240 10.87 -24.82 14.29
C ARG A 240 10.99 -25.83 15.42
N THR A 241 12.20 -26.02 15.92
CA THR A 241 12.48 -26.89 17.07
C THR A 241 13.42 -26.17 18.04
N PRO A 242 12.88 -25.55 19.10
CA PRO A 242 13.68 -24.82 20.09
C PRO A 242 14.85 -25.65 20.62
N GLY A 243 16.03 -25.02 20.73
CA GLY A 243 17.29 -25.71 21.07
C GLY A 243 17.94 -26.50 19.94
N SER A 244 17.30 -26.57 18.76
CA SER A 244 17.81 -27.25 17.57
C SER A 244 17.61 -26.41 16.31
N ALA A 245 17.84 -25.10 16.41
CA ALA A 245 17.79 -24.18 15.28
C ALA A 245 18.77 -24.59 14.14
N GLY A 246 18.40 -24.21 12.93
CA GLY A 246 19.24 -24.27 11.74
C GLY A 246 20.29 -23.16 11.70
N ASN A 247 21.01 -23.12 10.59
CA ASN A 247 21.85 -21.99 10.20
C ASN A 247 21.31 -21.27 8.95
N ASN A 248 20.03 -21.46 8.64
CA ASN A 248 19.30 -20.67 7.66
C ASN A 248 19.27 -19.20 8.09
N TYR A 249 19.06 -18.30 7.13
CA TYR A 249 19.03 -16.87 7.39
C TYR A 249 18.13 -16.12 6.42
N LEU A 250 17.60 -15.01 6.89
CA LEU A 250 16.90 -14.00 6.11
C LEU A 250 17.85 -12.82 5.94
N VAL A 251 18.15 -12.46 4.69
CA VAL A 251 18.75 -11.17 4.34
C VAL A 251 17.65 -10.23 3.88
N PHE A 252 17.72 -8.96 4.29
CA PHE A 252 16.77 -7.94 3.87
C PHE A 252 17.42 -6.57 3.70
N ASP A 253 16.89 -5.79 2.78
CA ASP A 253 17.40 -4.50 2.36
C ASP A 253 16.28 -3.63 1.77
N ASN A 254 16.56 -2.37 1.44
CA ASN A 254 15.59 -1.41 0.89
C ASN A 254 14.30 -1.35 1.74
N PHE A 255 14.45 -1.43 3.07
CA PHE A 255 13.34 -1.45 4.01
C PHE A 255 12.67 -0.07 3.98
N GLN A 256 11.39 -0.01 3.62
CA GLN A 256 10.65 1.23 3.52
C GLN A 256 9.23 1.11 4.07
N ILE A 257 8.81 2.15 4.79
CA ILE A 257 7.44 2.36 5.24
C ILE A 257 6.98 3.72 4.71
N ALA A 258 5.87 3.72 3.98
CA ALA A 258 5.23 4.92 3.47
C ALA A 258 3.75 4.93 3.82
N GLY A 259 3.21 6.11 4.09
CA GLY A 259 1.80 6.32 4.39
C GLY A 259 1.15 7.22 3.37
N GLU A 260 -0.12 6.98 3.05
CA GLU A 260 -0.87 7.80 2.11
C GLU A 260 -2.33 8.01 2.53
N PRO A 261 -2.96 9.09 2.05
CA PRO A 261 -4.39 9.27 2.20
C PRO A 261 -5.17 8.17 1.51
N ARG A 262 -6.22 7.71 2.18
CA ARG A 262 -7.15 6.73 1.62
C ARG A 262 -7.90 7.33 0.43
N VAL A 263 -7.93 6.60 -0.69
CA VAL A 263 -8.88 6.84 -1.78
C VAL A 263 -10.28 6.43 -1.32
N THR A 264 -11.17 7.40 -1.15
CA THR A 264 -12.57 7.16 -0.72
C THR A 264 -13.57 7.20 -1.88
N VAL A 265 -13.18 7.80 -3.00
CA VAL A 265 -13.99 7.89 -4.22
C VAL A 265 -13.16 7.31 -5.35
N PRO A 266 -13.49 6.10 -5.85
CA PRO A 266 -12.84 5.55 -7.02
C PRO A 266 -13.04 6.46 -8.24
N ALA A 267 -12.02 6.52 -9.09
CA ALA A 267 -12.04 7.34 -10.30
C ALA A 267 -11.55 6.53 -11.51
N LEU A 268 -12.21 6.75 -12.64
CA LEU A 268 -11.66 6.32 -13.93
C LEU A 268 -10.61 7.35 -14.36
N VAL A 269 -9.35 6.95 -14.39
CA VAL A 269 -8.21 7.81 -14.72
C VAL A 269 -8.08 7.96 -16.24
N SER A 270 -8.22 6.85 -16.97
CA SER A 270 -8.15 6.86 -18.42
C SER A 270 -9.05 5.78 -19.04
N ALA A 271 -9.47 6.01 -20.28
CA ALA A 271 -10.13 5.02 -21.12
C ALA A 271 -9.58 5.14 -22.54
N THR A 272 -8.83 4.14 -22.97
CA THR A 272 -8.09 4.14 -24.24
C THR A 272 -8.52 2.98 -25.10
N ARG A 273 -9.07 3.27 -26.29
CA ARG A 273 -9.36 2.26 -27.30
C ARG A 273 -8.04 1.78 -27.92
N GLN A 274 -7.82 0.48 -27.86
CA GLN A 274 -6.65 -0.19 -28.42
C GLN A 274 -6.86 -0.45 -29.93
N SER A 275 -5.78 -0.74 -30.65
CA SER A 275 -5.81 -1.00 -32.10
C SER A 275 -6.57 -2.27 -32.48
N ASP A 276 -6.66 -3.24 -31.57
CA ASP A 276 -7.47 -4.47 -31.70
C ASP A 276 -8.97 -4.25 -31.40
N GLY A 277 -9.34 -3.01 -31.04
CA GLY A 277 -10.70 -2.61 -30.73
C GLY A 277 -11.12 -2.83 -29.29
N HIS A 278 -10.27 -3.40 -28.44
CA HIS A 278 -10.51 -3.50 -26.99
C HIS A 278 -10.40 -2.14 -26.30
N LEU A 279 -10.98 -2.02 -25.11
CA LEU A 279 -10.90 -0.79 -24.31
C LEU A 279 -10.08 -1.05 -23.06
N ARG A 280 -8.97 -0.32 -22.91
CA ARG A 280 -8.14 -0.33 -21.71
C ARG A 280 -8.58 0.80 -20.80
N LEU A 281 -8.95 0.47 -19.57
CA LEU A 281 -9.34 1.41 -18.53
C LEU A 281 -8.25 1.42 -17.46
N THR A 282 -7.80 2.59 -17.05
CA THR A 282 -6.98 2.73 -15.84
C THR A 282 -7.86 3.29 -14.75
N VAL A 283 -7.93 2.59 -13.62
CA VAL A 283 -8.83 2.92 -12.52
C VAL A 283 -7.99 3.23 -11.28
N GLN A 284 -8.30 4.36 -10.64
CA GLN A 284 -7.88 4.63 -9.27
C GLN A 284 -8.96 4.14 -8.31
N ALA A 285 -8.57 3.33 -7.34
CA ALA A 285 -9.51 2.73 -6.40
C ALA A 285 -8.90 2.59 -5.01
N GLU A 286 -9.75 2.21 -4.06
CA GLU A 286 -9.34 1.99 -2.69
C GLU A 286 -8.40 0.79 -2.57
N GLN A 287 -7.26 1.01 -1.90
CA GLN A 287 -6.24 -0.02 -1.67
C GLN A 287 -6.66 -1.09 -0.68
N ALA A 288 -6.13 -2.30 -0.87
CA ALA A 288 -6.48 -3.49 -0.07
C ALA A 288 -8.01 -3.66 0.07
N ALA A 289 -8.73 -3.38 -1.02
CA ALA A 289 -10.17 -3.53 -1.12
C ALA A 289 -10.54 -4.16 -2.47
N ARG A 290 -11.64 -4.90 -2.52
CA ARG A 290 -12.18 -5.42 -3.77
C ARG A 290 -13.02 -4.34 -4.44
N ASN A 291 -12.78 -4.13 -5.73
CA ASN A 291 -13.42 -3.11 -6.54
C ASN A 291 -14.01 -3.78 -7.78
N ALA A 292 -15.33 -3.63 -7.98
CA ALA A 292 -16.04 -4.11 -9.16
C ALA A 292 -16.14 -2.99 -10.20
N ILE A 293 -15.79 -3.34 -11.43
CA ILE A 293 -15.91 -2.48 -12.60
C ILE A 293 -17.11 -2.97 -13.38
N GLU A 294 -18.05 -2.06 -13.61
CA GLU A 294 -19.31 -2.37 -14.25
C GLU A 294 -19.51 -1.48 -15.48
N VAL A 295 -20.17 -2.05 -16.48
CA VAL A 295 -20.46 -1.41 -17.75
C VAL A 295 -21.97 -1.36 -18.00
N SER A 296 -22.42 -0.27 -18.61
CA SER A 296 -23.80 -0.05 -19.02
C SER A 296 -23.88 0.59 -20.41
N THR A 297 -24.98 0.35 -21.14
CA THR A 297 -25.29 1.00 -22.42
C THR A 297 -26.40 2.05 -22.30
N ASN A 298 -27.10 2.07 -21.16
CA ASN A 298 -28.32 2.86 -20.91
C ASN A 298 -28.35 3.56 -19.55
N LEU A 299 -27.30 3.42 -18.72
CA LEU A 299 -27.18 3.94 -17.35
C LEU A 299 -28.16 3.33 -16.32
N THR A 300 -29.00 2.38 -16.73
CA THR A 300 -29.99 1.73 -15.85
C THR A 300 -29.59 0.31 -15.51
N THR A 301 -29.22 -0.50 -16.51
CA THR A 301 -28.75 -1.87 -16.32
C THR A 301 -27.23 -1.90 -16.37
N TRP A 302 -26.63 -2.49 -15.34
CA TRP A 302 -25.18 -2.58 -15.16
C TRP A 302 -24.76 -4.05 -15.13
N SER A 303 -23.69 -4.36 -15.87
CA SER A 303 -23.10 -5.69 -15.95
C SER A 303 -21.65 -5.64 -15.49
N GLY A 304 -21.21 -6.67 -14.75
CA GLY A 304 -19.83 -6.77 -14.29
C GLY A 304 -18.86 -7.01 -15.45
N VAL A 305 -17.75 -6.28 -15.46
CA VAL A 305 -16.61 -6.50 -16.36
C VAL A 305 -15.57 -7.36 -15.63
N VAL A 306 -15.12 -6.88 -14.47
CA VAL A 306 -14.13 -7.56 -13.63
C VAL A 306 -14.29 -7.09 -12.18
N THR A 307 -13.83 -7.92 -11.24
CA THR A 307 -13.60 -7.52 -9.84
C THR A 307 -12.12 -7.69 -9.56
N ASN A 308 -11.45 -6.64 -9.10
CA ASN A 308 -10.02 -6.65 -8.80
C ASN A 308 -9.72 -5.94 -7.48
N SER A 309 -8.52 -6.13 -6.92
CA SER A 309 -8.00 -5.37 -5.79
C SER A 309 -6.90 -4.43 -6.23
N ALA A 310 -6.92 -3.19 -5.73
CA ALA A 310 -5.83 -2.24 -5.95
C ALA A 310 -4.76 -2.44 -4.87
N LEU A 311 -3.55 -2.86 -5.24
CA LEU A 311 -2.42 -2.93 -4.31
C LEU A 311 -1.85 -1.53 -4.05
N ASP A 312 -1.56 -0.81 -5.13
CA ASP A 312 -0.95 0.52 -5.16
C ASP A 312 -1.97 1.64 -5.46
N GLY A 313 -3.26 1.32 -5.37
CA GLY A 313 -4.34 2.27 -5.61
C GLY A 313 -4.70 2.45 -7.08
N LEU A 314 -4.01 1.74 -8.00
CA LEU A 314 -4.31 1.71 -9.42
C LEU A 314 -4.49 0.27 -9.90
N PHE A 315 -5.31 0.08 -10.93
CA PHE A 315 -5.26 -1.14 -11.73
C PHE A 315 -5.79 -0.89 -13.14
N ASP A 316 -5.27 -1.68 -14.08
CA ASP A 316 -5.76 -1.69 -15.45
C ASP A 316 -6.85 -2.75 -15.64
N VAL A 317 -7.87 -2.41 -16.41
CA VAL A 317 -8.92 -3.32 -16.86
C VAL A 317 -8.95 -3.34 -18.36
N LEU A 318 -8.92 -4.53 -18.95
CA LEU A 318 -9.18 -4.72 -20.36
C LEU A 318 -10.64 -5.17 -20.54
N ASP A 319 -11.46 -4.30 -21.12
CA ASP A 319 -12.78 -4.68 -21.61
C ASP A 319 -12.60 -5.23 -23.03
N SER A 320 -12.72 -6.56 -23.17
CA SER A 320 -12.54 -7.27 -24.43
C SER A 320 -13.78 -7.31 -25.32
N ALA A 321 -14.92 -6.83 -24.81
CA ALA A 321 -16.19 -6.83 -25.54
C ALA A 321 -16.49 -5.61 -26.46
N PRO A 322 -15.60 -4.64 -26.81
CA PRO A 322 -16.06 -3.41 -27.47
C PRO A 322 -15.92 -3.50 -28.99
N LEU A 323 -16.73 -4.33 -29.65
CA LEU A 323 -16.75 -4.37 -31.12
C LEU A 323 -18.08 -3.98 -31.78
N THR A 324 -19.18 -3.79 -31.05
CA THR A 324 -20.51 -3.58 -31.70
C THR A 324 -21.44 -2.55 -31.06
N LEU A 325 -21.08 -1.91 -29.94
CA LEU A 325 -22.00 -1.00 -29.23
C LEU A 325 -21.60 0.48 -29.39
N PRO A 326 -22.54 1.38 -29.74
CA PRO A 326 -22.24 2.78 -30.06
C PRO A 326 -21.85 3.64 -28.85
N ARG A 327 -22.19 3.20 -27.62
CA ARG A 327 -21.82 3.88 -26.38
C ARG A 327 -21.73 2.90 -25.20
N ARG A 328 -20.80 3.18 -24.29
CA ARG A 328 -20.65 2.48 -23.00
C ARG A 328 -20.37 3.49 -21.91
N PHE A 329 -20.92 3.22 -20.74
CA PHE A 329 -20.68 3.95 -19.50
C PHE A 329 -20.04 2.99 -18.52
N TYR A 330 -19.02 3.47 -17.80
CA TYR A 330 -18.29 2.67 -16.82
C TYR A 330 -18.49 3.27 -15.43
N ARG A 331 -18.57 2.40 -14.43
CA ARG A 331 -18.50 2.80 -13.03
C ARG A 331 -17.63 1.83 -12.26
N VAL A 332 -17.05 2.33 -11.18
CA VAL A 332 -16.28 1.56 -10.22
C VAL A 332 -17.02 1.63 -8.90
N ARG A 333 -17.21 0.49 -8.25
CA ARG A 333 -17.78 0.43 -6.90
C ARG A 333 -16.96 -0.50 -6.03
N LEU A 334 -17.04 -0.30 -4.73
CA LEU A 334 -16.59 -1.30 -3.78
C LEU A 334 -17.39 -2.59 -4.00
N ALA A 335 -16.69 -3.72 -4.01
CA ALA A 335 -17.28 -5.03 -3.92
C ALA A 335 -17.20 -5.47 -2.46
N GLU A 336 -18.35 -5.76 -1.86
CA GLU A 336 -18.38 -6.42 -0.56
C GLU A 336 -17.77 -7.83 -0.67
N PRO A 337 -17.22 -8.36 0.43
CA PRO A 337 -16.59 -9.68 0.48
C PRO A 337 -17.43 -10.81 -0.10
#